data_AF-A0A5N6DAJ7-F1
#
_entry.id   AF-A0A5N6DAJ7-F1
#
_cell.length_a   1.000
_cell.length_b   1.000
_cell.length_c   1.000
_cell.angle_alpha   90.00
_cell.angle_beta   90.00
_cell.angle_gamma   90.00
#
_symmetry.space_group_name_H-M   'P 1'
#
loop_
_entity.id
_entity.type
_entity.pdbx_description
1 polymer ?
#
loop_
_entity_poly.entity_id
_entity_poly.type
_entity_poly.pdbx_seq_one_letter_code
_entity_poly.pdbx_strand_id
1 'polypeptide(L)'
;MPSLPPEAEVKAGKYRYIPCPIDEPPMDNRTFFHHFYSSASKHPDTMWGPRLPWKLGPGLGPMASGWGIHLEEEPDWLLFAALMFLFLLLSGVAAGIYSWRTGDHPTGVAIGTWLMAVQAMGATALFFWWT
;
A
#
# COMPACT_ATOMS: atom_id res chain seq x y z
N MET A 1 18.04 4.11 34.60
CA MET A 1 17.44 4.92 33.50
C MET A 1 17.66 6.39 33.84
N PRO A 2 18.08 7.26 32.91
CA PRO A 2 18.22 8.68 33.22
C PRO A 2 16.83 9.26 33.50
N SER A 3 16.66 9.88 34.66
CA SER A 3 15.43 10.58 35.02
C SER A 3 15.25 11.80 34.12
N LEU A 4 14.08 11.94 33.49
CA LEU A 4 13.70 13.15 32.74
C LEU A 4 13.80 14.38 33.67
N PRO A 5 14.35 15.51 33.19
CA PRO A 5 14.49 16.71 34.02
C PRO A 5 13.12 17.35 34.32
N PRO A 6 12.96 18.05 35.46
CA PRO A 6 11.73 18.75 35.81
C PRO A 6 11.37 19.85 34.81
N GLU A 7 10.08 19.96 34.45
CA GLU A 7 9.58 20.89 33.43
C GLU A 7 9.90 22.36 33.74
N ALA A 8 9.93 22.73 35.02
CA ALA A 8 10.22 24.08 35.48
C ALA A 8 11.64 24.55 35.09
N GLU A 9 12.62 23.64 35.12
CA GLU A 9 14.02 23.95 34.79
C GLU A 9 14.25 24.03 33.27
N VAL A 10 13.50 23.23 32.51
CA VAL A 10 13.50 23.26 31.04
C VAL A 10 12.92 24.59 30.55
N LYS A 11 11.76 25.01 31.09
CA LYS A 11 11.14 26.29 30.71
C LYS A 11 11.96 27.51 31.12
N ALA A 12 12.73 27.42 32.21
CA ALA A 12 13.63 28.48 32.65
C ALA A 12 14.93 28.58 31.83
N GLY A 13 15.13 27.70 30.83
CA GLY A 13 16.33 27.68 29.99
C GLY A 13 17.62 27.29 30.73
N LYS A 14 17.50 26.76 31.95
CA LYS A 14 18.64 26.36 32.80
C LYS A 14 19.17 24.96 32.47
N TYR A 15 18.36 24.16 31.78
CA TYR A 15 18.75 22.82 31.36
C TYR A 15 19.62 22.89 30.09
N ARG A 16 20.91 22.56 30.22
CA ARG A 16 21.85 22.47 29.10
C ARG A 16 22.03 21.00 28.74
N TYR A 17 21.43 20.58 27.62
CA TYR A 17 21.62 19.23 27.11
C TYR A 17 23.06 19.06 26.63
N ILE A 18 23.85 18.31 27.38
CA ILE A 18 25.16 17.85 26.93
C ILE A 18 24.91 16.48 26.31
N PRO A 19 25.09 16.29 25.00
CA PRO A 19 24.94 14.97 24.40
C PRO A 19 25.96 14.06 25.07
N CYS A 20 25.47 13.15 25.92
CA CYS A 20 26.29 12.09 26.48
C CYS A 20 26.54 11.14 25.31
N PRO A 21 27.78 11.02 24.81
CA PRO A 21 28.06 10.03 23.78
C PRO A 21 27.78 8.68 24.41
N ILE A 22 26.78 7.97 23.89
CA ILE A 22 26.52 6.61 24.33
C ILE A 22 27.67 5.77 23.75
N ASP A 23 28.50 5.20 24.62
CA ASP A 23 29.70 4.42 24.23
C ASP A 23 29.35 3.22 23.33
N GLU A 24 28.13 2.70 23.45
CA GLU A 24 27.63 1.57 22.66
C GLU A 24 26.25 1.91 22.10
N PRO A 25 26.04 1.83 20.77
CA PRO A 25 24.73 2.12 20.20
C PRO A 25 23.66 1.24 20.86
N PRO A 26 22.47 1.80 21.16
CA PRO A 26 21.43 1.09 21.92
C PRO A 26 20.82 -0.12 21.20
N MET A 27 21.36 -0.50 20.04
CA MET A 27 20.97 -1.63 19.23
C MET A 27 22.20 -2.28 18.60
N ASP A 28 22.30 -3.60 18.74
CA ASP A 28 23.36 -4.39 18.12
C ASP A 28 23.24 -4.39 16.58
N ASN A 29 24.38 -4.38 15.88
CA ASN A 29 24.44 -4.26 14.42
C ASN A 29 23.67 -5.38 13.70
N ARG A 30 23.70 -6.61 14.22
CA ARG A 30 22.96 -7.73 13.61
C ARG A 30 21.45 -7.50 13.67
N THR A 31 20.98 -6.87 14.74
CA THR A 31 19.57 -6.53 14.93
C THR A 31 19.18 -5.39 13.99
N PHE A 32 20.03 -4.37 13.86
CA PHE A 32 19.83 -3.28 12.90
C PHE A 32 19.70 -3.80 11.46
N PHE A 33 20.63 -4.64 11.02
CA PHE A 33 20.60 -5.18 9.65
C PHE A 33 19.45 -6.16 9.42
N HIS A 34 19.06 -6.93 10.44
CA HIS A 34 17.86 -7.75 10.34
C HIS A 34 16.61 -6.91 10.08
N HIS A 35 16.44 -5.78 10.79
CA HIS A 35 15.34 -4.85 10.55
C HIS A 35 15.44 -4.17 9.18
N PHE A 36 16.64 -3.77 8.77
CA PHE A 36 16.87 -3.06 7.51
C PHE A 36 16.64 -3.91 6.26
N TYR A 37 16.98 -5.21 6.30
CA TYR A 37 16.84 -6.12 5.16
C TYR A 37 15.62 -7.04 5.24
N SER A 38 14.86 -7.02 6.34
CA SER A 38 13.57 -7.72 6.41
C SER A 38 12.51 -7.03 5.56
N SER A 39 11.58 -7.81 5.00
CA SER A 39 10.41 -7.28 4.27
C SER A 39 9.58 -6.37 5.19
N ALA A 40 9.11 -5.23 4.67
CA ALA A 40 8.34 -4.21 5.40
C ALA A 40 7.12 -4.75 6.17
N SER A 41 6.62 -5.94 5.79
CA SER A 41 5.53 -6.65 6.48
C SER A 41 5.86 -7.17 7.88
N LYS A 42 7.12 -7.17 8.33
CA LYS A 42 7.51 -7.73 9.65
C LYS A 42 7.72 -6.69 10.75
N HIS A 43 7.77 -5.41 10.42
CA HIS A 43 7.89 -4.34 11.41
C HIS A 43 6.92 -3.21 11.06
N PRO A 44 6.00 -2.83 11.96
CA PRO A 44 5.12 -1.73 11.69
C PRO A 44 5.93 -0.43 11.67
N ASP A 45 5.70 0.42 10.66
CA ASP A 45 6.32 1.75 10.46
C ASP A 45 6.21 2.67 11.70
N THR A 46 5.34 2.31 12.63
CA THR A 46 5.11 2.97 13.91
C THR A 46 6.27 2.87 14.90
N MET A 47 7.26 1.99 14.69
CA MET A 47 8.38 1.89 15.64
C MET A 47 9.27 3.16 15.63
N TRP A 48 9.34 3.87 14.50
CA TRP A 48 10.22 5.02 14.30
C TRP A 48 9.51 6.38 14.30
N GLY A 49 8.22 6.42 13.94
CA GLY A 49 7.42 7.65 13.87
C GLY A 49 7.42 8.52 15.14
N PRO A 50 7.25 7.96 16.36
CA PRO A 50 7.26 8.74 17.60
C PRO A 50 8.64 9.31 17.98
N ARG A 51 9.73 8.85 17.35
CA ARG A 51 11.10 9.25 17.67
C ARG A 51 11.62 10.38 16.78
N LEU A 52 10.87 10.75 15.74
CA LEU A 52 11.21 11.84 14.84
C LEU A 52 10.62 13.16 15.39
N PRO A 53 11.44 14.21 15.62
CA PRO A 53 10.95 15.44 16.22
C PRO A 53 9.97 16.18 15.29
N TRP A 54 8.71 16.19 15.70
CA TRP A 54 7.52 16.75 15.02
C TRP A 54 7.51 18.29 14.81
N LYS A 55 8.65 18.99 14.92
CA LYS A 55 8.68 20.48 14.99
C LYS A 55 9.39 21.17 13.83
N LEU A 56 9.04 20.86 12.58
CA LEU A 56 9.51 21.63 11.43
C LEU A 56 8.35 22.08 10.52
N GLY A 57 7.59 23.07 11.01
CA GLY A 57 6.88 24.10 10.22
C GLY A 57 5.87 23.69 9.13
N PRO A 58 5.21 24.66 8.46
CA PRO A 58 4.32 24.39 7.34
C PRO A 58 4.95 24.70 5.96
N GLY A 59 4.74 23.79 5.01
CA GLY A 59 4.79 23.99 3.55
C GLY A 59 5.98 23.34 2.82
N LEU A 60 5.91 22.88 1.57
CA LEU A 60 4.89 22.76 0.51
C LEU A 60 5.51 21.89 -0.62
N GLY A 61 4.69 21.15 -1.38
CA GLY A 61 4.92 20.89 -2.82
C GLY A 61 5.71 19.64 -3.25
N PRO A 62 5.58 19.23 -4.54
CA PRO A 62 5.83 17.88 -5.05
C PRO A 62 7.33 17.67 -5.31
N MET A 63 7.94 16.50 -5.20
CA MET A 63 7.43 15.14 -5.35
C MET A 63 8.49 14.19 -4.76
N ALA A 64 8.03 13.01 -4.36
CA ALA A 64 8.81 11.78 -4.25
C ALA A 64 9.84 11.67 -3.11
N SER A 65 9.73 10.55 -2.40
CA SER A 65 10.71 10.02 -1.45
C SER A 65 10.73 10.68 -0.06
N GLY A 66 9.64 10.45 0.68
CA GLY A 66 9.72 10.27 2.14
C GLY A 66 8.94 11.27 2.97
N TRP A 67 7.62 11.12 3.07
CA TRP A 67 6.79 11.67 4.15
C TRP A 67 5.43 11.00 4.11
N GLY A 68 5.22 9.84 4.75
CA GLY A 68 3.93 9.37 5.31
C GLY A 68 2.60 9.64 4.57
N ILE A 69 2.59 9.93 3.28
CA ILE A 69 1.45 9.80 2.39
C ILE A 69 1.43 8.32 2.12
N HIS A 70 0.55 7.63 2.86
CA HIS A 70 -0.08 6.46 2.32
C HIS A 70 -0.71 6.92 1.00
N LEU A 71 0.02 6.73 -0.11
CA LEU A 71 -0.63 6.50 -1.37
C LEU A 71 -1.40 5.21 -1.12
N GLU A 72 -2.62 5.37 -0.64
CA GLU A 72 -3.72 4.53 -1.06
C GLU A 72 -3.71 4.61 -2.59
N GLU A 73 -2.82 3.86 -3.24
CA GLU A 73 -3.11 3.30 -4.55
C GLU A 73 -4.22 2.29 -4.31
N GLU A 74 -5.38 2.77 -3.87
CA GLU A 74 -6.62 2.04 -4.03
C GLU A 74 -6.76 1.87 -5.53
N PRO A 75 -6.83 0.62 -6.03
CA PRO A 75 -7.21 0.40 -7.40
C PRO A 75 -8.48 1.18 -7.64
N ASP A 76 -8.53 2.01 -8.69
CA ASP A 76 -9.74 2.76 -9.01
C ASP A 76 -10.87 1.74 -9.22
N TRP A 77 -11.67 1.52 -8.18
CA TRP A 77 -12.72 0.51 -8.14
C TRP A 77 -13.79 0.80 -9.18
N LEU A 78 -13.97 2.09 -9.51
CA LEU A 78 -14.88 2.53 -10.55
C LEU A 78 -14.32 2.16 -11.94
N LEU A 79 -13.04 2.40 -12.18
CA LEU A 79 -12.37 2.00 -13.42
C LEU A 79 -12.37 0.47 -13.57
N PHE A 80 -12.07 -0.27 -12.50
CA PHE A 80 -12.08 -1.73 -12.49
C PHE A 80 -13.49 -2.29 -12.76
N ALA A 81 -14.51 -1.76 -12.09
CA ALA A 81 -15.90 -2.13 -12.32
C ALA A 81 -16.35 -1.79 -13.75
N ALA A 82 -15.97 -0.62 -14.27
CA ALA A 82 -16.28 -0.21 -15.64
C ALA A 82 -15.61 -1.13 -16.67
N LEU A 83 -14.34 -1.51 -16.46
CA LEU A 83 -13.64 -2.47 -17.31
C LEU A 83 -14.30 -3.84 -17.27
N MET A 84 -14.63 -4.36 -16.08
CA MET A 84 -15.34 -5.63 -15.93
C MET A 84 -16.70 -5.64 -16.63
N PHE A 85 -17.44 -4.54 -16.51
CA PHE A 85 -18.71 -4.36 -17.20
C PHE A 85 -18.55 -4.32 -18.72
N LEU A 86 -17.53 -3.62 -19.22
CA LEU A 86 -17.23 -3.56 -20.66
C LEU A 86 -16.87 -4.93 -21.23
N PHE A 87 -16.04 -5.72 -20.53
CA PHE A 87 -15.72 -7.09 -20.94
C PHE A 87 -16.94 -8.03 -20.88
N LEU A 88 -17.84 -7.83 -19.91
CA LEU A 88 -19.09 -8.56 -19.83
C LEU A 88 -20.01 -8.26 -21.03
N LEU A 89 -20.11 -6.99 -21.45
CA LEU A 89 -20.84 -6.64 -22.67
C LEU A 89 -20.19 -7.24 -23.92
N LEU A 90 -18.86 -7.18 -24.03
CA LEU A 90 -18.11 -7.78 -25.15
C LEU A 90 -18.32 -9.29 -25.25
N SER A 91 -18.28 -10.01 -24.12
CA SER A 91 -18.53 -11.46 -24.10
C SER A 91 -19.98 -11.80 -24.48
N GLY A 92 -20.94 -11.01 -24.01
CA GLY A 92 -22.35 -11.12 -24.43
C GLY A 92 -22.55 -10.86 -25.93
N VAL A 93 -21.92 -9.82 -26.49
CA VAL A 93 -21.97 -9.51 -27.93
C VAL A 93 -21.32 -10.62 -28.75
N ALA A 94 -20.16 -11.13 -28.34
CA ALA A 94 -19.48 -12.23 -29.02
C ALA A 94 -20.35 -13.50 -29.03
N ALA A 95 -20.94 -13.85 -27.89
CA ALA A 95 -21.88 -14.97 -27.76
C ALA A 95 -23.14 -14.78 -28.63
N GLY A 96 -23.69 -13.56 -28.65
CA GLY A 96 -24.86 -13.21 -29.45
C GLY A 96 -24.59 -13.27 -30.95
N ILE A 97 -23.47 -12.72 -31.42
CA ILE A 97 -23.05 -12.80 -32.83
C ILE A 97 -22.82 -14.26 -33.24
N TYR A 98 -22.15 -15.05 -32.39
CA TYR A 98 -21.94 -16.46 -32.65
C TYR A 98 -23.26 -17.20 -32.79
N SER A 99 -24.16 -17.04 -31.81
CA SER A 99 -25.47 -17.67 -31.81
C SER A 99 -26.31 -17.26 -33.01
N TRP A 100 -26.26 -15.99 -33.42
CA TRP A 100 -26.96 -15.50 -34.61
C TRP A 100 -26.41 -16.13 -35.90
N ARG A 101 -25.09 -16.26 -36.01
CA ARG A 101 -24.42 -16.82 -37.21
C ARG A 101 -24.65 -18.32 -37.37
N THR A 102 -24.64 -19.06 -36.27
CA THR A 102 -24.74 -20.53 -36.30
C THR A 102 -26.16 -21.06 -36.09
N GLY A 103 -27.07 -20.24 -35.56
CA GLY A 103 -28.42 -20.69 -35.16
C GLY A 103 -28.42 -21.53 -33.88
N ASP A 104 -27.25 -21.88 -33.35
CA ASP A 104 -27.09 -22.71 -32.16
C ASP A 104 -27.07 -21.86 -30.89
N HIS A 105 -28.25 -21.53 -30.39
CA HIS A 105 -28.47 -20.82 -29.14
C HIS A 105 -27.79 -21.44 -27.90
N PRO A 106 -27.87 -22.77 -27.63
CA PRO A 106 -27.26 -23.33 -26.42
C PRO A 106 -25.74 -23.21 -26.42
N THR A 107 -25.11 -23.37 -27.59
CA THR A 107 -23.66 -23.22 -27.75
C THR A 107 -23.21 -21.77 -27.56
N GLY A 108 -23.98 -20.81 -28.08
CA GLY A 108 -23.72 -19.39 -27.87
C GLY A 108 -23.74 -19.00 -26.38
N VAL A 109 -24.73 -19.48 -25.63
CA VAL A 109 -24.80 -19.25 -24.18
C VAL A 109 -23.61 -19.90 -23.47
N ALA A 110 -23.26 -21.14 -23.83
CA ALA A 110 -22.10 -21.83 -23.27
C ALA A 110 -20.79 -21.03 -23.47
N ILE A 111 -20.56 -20.52 -24.68
CA ILE A 111 -19.40 -19.67 -24.99
C ILE A 111 -19.39 -18.39 -24.15
N GLY A 112 -20.54 -17.71 -24.03
CA GLY A 112 -20.66 -16.51 -23.20
C GLY A 112 -20.33 -16.76 -21.73
N THR A 113 -20.87 -17.84 -21.15
CA THR A 113 -20.58 -18.22 -19.75
C THR A 113 -19.12 -18.61 -19.54
N TRP A 114 -18.52 -19.32 -20.50
CA TRP A 114 -17.11 -19.68 -20.44
C TRP A 114 -16.20 -18.45 -20.49
N LEU A 115 -16.46 -17.49 -21.38
CA LEU A 115 -15.71 -16.24 -21.46
C LEU A 115 -15.80 -15.42 -20.16
N MET A 116 -16.99 -15.35 -19.57
CA MET A 116 -17.19 -14.66 -18.28
C MET A 116 -16.41 -15.34 -17.15
N ALA A 117 -16.35 -16.68 -17.12
CA ALA A 117 -15.57 -17.41 -16.13
C ALA A 117 -14.06 -17.13 -16.28
N VAL A 118 -13.54 -17.18 -17.51
CA VAL A 118 -12.13 -16.85 -17.80
C VAL A 118 -11.80 -15.41 -17.40
N GLN A 119 -12.70 -14.46 -17.66
CA GLN A 119 -12.56 -13.08 -17.24
C GLN A 119 -12.47 -12.95 -15.72
N ALA A 120 -13.37 -13.58 -14.97
CA ALA A 120 -13.38 -13.53 -13.50
C ALA A 120 -12.09 -14.14 -12.91
N MET A 121 -11.64 -15.27 -13.46
CA MET A 121 -10.37 -15.90 -13.06
C MET A 121 -9.17 -15.00 -13.36
N GLY A 122 -9.13 -14.39 -14.55
CA GLY A 122 -8.07 -13.47 -14.95
C GLY A 122 -8.00 -12.23 -14.07
N ALA A 123 -9.16 -11.62 -13.77
CA ALA A 123 -9.24 -10.47 -12.87
C ALA A 123 -8.77 -10.82 -11.45
N THR A 124 -9.14 -12.00 -10.95
CA THR A 124 -8.70 -12.49 -9.63
C THR A 124 -7.20 -12.76 -9.61
N ALA A 125 -6.64 -13.36 -10.67
CA ALA A 125 -5.21 -13.62 -10.79
C ALA A 125 -4.38 -12.32 -10.87
N LEU A 126 -4.85 -11.33 -11.63
CA LEU A 126 -4.22 -10.00 -11.71
C LEU A 126 -4.27 -9.28 -10.36
N PHE A 127 -5.39 -9.39 -9.64
CA PHE A 127 -5.53 -8.83 -8.30
C PHE A 127 -4.48 -9.43 -7.35
N PHE A 128 -4.39 -10.76 -7.28
CA PHE A 128 -3.41 -11.43 -6.43
C PHE A 128 -1.95 -11.27 -6.88
N TRP A 129 -1.69 -10.99 -8.16
CA TRP A 129 -0.35 -10.68 -8.64
C TRP A 129 0.13 -9.30 -8.18
N TRP A 130 -0.80 -8.36 -8.03
CA TRP A 130 -0.49 -6.99 -7.64
C TRP A 130 -0.45 -6.76 -6.12
N THR A 131 -1.00 -7.67 -5.33
CA THR A 131 -0.95 -7.69 -3.86
C THR A 131 0.26 -8.46 -3.33
#